data_AF-A0A2D5TJG3-F1
#
_entry.id   AF-A0A2D5TJG3-F1
#
_cell.length_a   1.000
_cell.length_b   1.000
_cell.length_c   1.000
_cell.angle_alpha   90.00
_cell.angle_beta   90.00
_cell.angle_gamma   90.00
#
_symmetry.space_group_name_H-M   'P 1'
#
loop_
_entity.id
_entity.type
_entity.pdbx_description
1 polymer ?
#
loop_
_entity_poly.entity_id
_entity_poly.type
_entity_poly.pdbx_seq_one_letter_code
_entity_poly.pdbx_strand_id
1 'polypeptide(L)'
;MFGSLDQTGNAICAGDKDVTISARTGYNAAHNPRSKFWKIQERIIDFTFKPLDGEGHCKQAWEADKYEHFYDAGWSRIPMAVIVLVGCLAIGFLLRVLKPFY
;
A
#
# COMPACT_ATOMS: atom_id res chain seq x y z
N MET A 1 4.86 -0.68 -2.70
CA MET A 1 6.05 0.14 -2.32
C MET A 1 7.29 -0.74 -2.46
N PHE A 2 8.52 -0.21 -2.41
CA PHE A 2 9.70 -1.11 -2.38
C PHE A 2 9.60 -1.99 -1.12
N GLY A 3 9.61 -3.32 -1.27
CA GLY A 3 9.12 -4.27 -0.26
C GLY A 3 9.62 -4.02 1.17
N SER A 4 10.90 -3.73 1.37
CA SER A 4 11.48 -3.46 2.69
C SER A 4 11.05 -2.12 3.31
N LEU A 5 10.89 -1.07 2.50
CA LEU A 5 10.35 0.22 2.94
C LEU A 5 8.84 0.11 3.23
N ASP A 6 8.13 -0.72 2.47
CA ASP A 6 6.71 -1.03 2.66
C ASP A 6 6.46 -1.70 4.02
N GLN A 7 7.25 -2.75 4.31
CA GLN A 7 7.23 -3.49 5.58
C GLN A 7 7.61 -2.61 6.77
N THR A 8 8.65 -1.80 6.62
CA THR A 8 9.09 -0.86 7.67
C THR A 8 7.98 0.16 7.99
N GLY A 9 7.33 0.71 6.96
CA GLY A 9 6.19 1.61 7.16
C GLY A 9 5.02 0.93 7.86
N ASN A 10 4.74 -0.33 7.54
CA ASN A 10 3.66 -1.08 8.18
C ASN A 10 3.95 -1.34 9.66
N ALA A 11 5.18 -1.74 10.00
CA ALA A 11 5.63 -1.96 11.37
C ALA A 11 5.49 -0.67 12.22
N ILE A 12 5.88 0.48 11.68
CA ILE A 12 5.72 1.79 12.35
C ILE A 12 4.23 2.12 12.57
N CYS A 13 3.36 1.69 11.66
CA CYS A 13 1.92 1.90 11.74
C CYS A 13 1.17 0.76 12.46
N ALA A 14 1.80 0.13 13.46
CA ALA A 14 1.20 -0.94 14.27
C ALA A 14 0.64 -2.10 13.42
N GLY A 15 1.29 -2.39 12.30
CA GLY A 15 1.06 -3.57 11.49
C GLY A 15 2.15 -4.61 11.72
N ASP A 16 1.98 -5.77 11.09
CA ASP A 16 3.03 -6.79 11.09
C ASP A 16 4.23 -6.32 10.25
N LYS A 17 5.45 -6.56 10.74
CA LYS A 17 6.70 -6.21 10.06
C LYS A 17 6.95 -7.07 8.83
N ASP A 18 6.36 -8.26 8.76
CA ASP A 18 6.54 -9.17 7.64
C ASP A 18 5.50 -8.88 6.53
N VAL A 19 4.49 -8.06 6.85
CA VAL A 19 3.43 -7.62 5.93
C VAL A 19 3.69 -6.21 5.39
N THR A 20 3.53 -6.03 4.09
CA THR A 20 3.62 -4.72 3.43
C THR A 20 2.37 -3.85 3.70
N ILE A 21 2.50 -2.51 3.66
CA ILE A 21 1.32 -1.61 3.71
C ILE A 21 0.39 -1.90 2.53
N SER A 22 0.95 -2.22 1.35
CA SER A 22 0.18 -2.57 0.16
C SER A 22 -0.65 -3.84 0.36
N ALA A 23 -0.09 -4.93 0.91
CA ALA A 23 -0.84 -6.15 1.23
C ALA A 23 -1.89 -5.90 2.33
N ARG A 24 -1.55 -5.18 3.39
CA ARG A 24 -2.51 -4.78 4.44
C ARG A 24 -3.66 -3.94 3.90
N THR A 25 -3.36 -3.04 2.97
CA THR A 25 -4.36 -2.20 2.30
C THR A 25 -5.27 -3.05 1.42
N GLY A 26 -4.71 -3.97 0.63
CA GLY A 26 -5.47 -4.90 -0.20
C GLY A 26 -6.41 -5.79 0.62
N TYR A 27 -5.91 -6.40 1.69
CA TYR A 27 -6.71 -7.20 2.62
C TYR A 27 -7.89 -6.40 3.18
N ASN A 28 -7.62 -5.20 3.72
CA ASN A 28 -8.65 -4.39 4.36
C ASN A 28 -9.63 -3.77 3.36
N ALA A 29 -9.18 -3.41 2.16
CA ALA A 29 -10.06 -2.92 1.10
C ALA A 29 -11.03 -4.01 0.59
N ALA A 30 -10.57 -5.26 0.56
CA ALA A 30 -11.39 -6.42 0.19
C ALA A 30 -12.36 -6.84 1.31
N HIS A 31 -11.89 -6.94 2.56
CA HIS A 31 -12.70 -7.43 3.70
C HIS A 31 -13.59 -6.36 4.32
N ASN A 32 -13.23 -5.07 4.19
CA ASN A 32 -14.03 -3.94 4.66
C ASN A 32 -14.42 -3.03 3.48
N PRO A 33 -15.24 -3.50 2.51
CA PRO A 33 -15.51 -2.76 1.27
C PRO A 33 -16.25 -1.43 1.50
N ARG A 34 -16.89 -1.25 2.67
CA ARG A 34 -17.54 0.01 3.08
C ARG A 34 -16.55 1.04 3.63
N SER A 35 -15.32 0.65 3.95
CA SER A 35 -14.31 1.56 4.47
C SER A 35 -13.74 2.42 3.35
N LYS A 36 -14.21 3.68 3.29
CA LYS A 36 -13.69 4.67 2.34
C LYS A 36 -12.18 4.88 2.51
N PHE A 37 -11.68 4.81 3.74
CA PHE A 37 -10.26 4.94 4.04
C PHE A 37 -9.43 3.91 3.25
N TRP A 38 -9.73 2.63 3.40
CA TRP A 38 -8.97 1.56 2.75
C TRP A 38 -9.09 1.62 1.23
N LYS A 39 -10.29 1.94 0.70
CA LYS A 39 -10.49 2.11 -0.76
C LYS A 39 -9.74 3.33 -1.33
N ILE A 40 -9.61 4.42 -0.58
CA ILE A 40 -8.84 5.60 -1.00
C ILE A 40 -7.36 5.25 -1.04
N GLN A 41 -6.84 4.63 0.02
CA GLN A 41 -5.44 4.20 0.10
C GLN A 41 -5.10 3.21 -1.00
N GLU A 42 -5.95 2.21 -1.23
CA GLU A 42 -5.81 1.23 -2.31
C GLU A 42 -5.70 1.92 -3.67
N ARG A 43 -6.59 2.86 -3.98
CA ARG A 43 -6.55 3.61 -5.25
C ARG A 43 -5.29 4.43 -5.42
N ILE A 44 -4.81 5.09 -4.36
CA ILE A 44 -3.58 5.90 -4.40
C ILE A 44 -2.37 5.01 -4.70
N ILE A 45 -2.25 3.88 -3.98
CA ILE A 45 -1.14 2.95 -4.16
C ILE A 45 -1.22 2.30 -5.54
N ASP A 46 -2.38 1.77 -5.93
CA ASP A 46 -2.57 1.13 -7.24
C ASP A 46 -2.29 2.11 -8.39
N PHE A 47 -2.75 3.36 -8.30
CA PHE A 47 -2.43 4.37 -9.31
C PHE A 47 -0.92 4.64 -9.38
N THR A 48 -0.26 4.70 -8.23
CA THR A 48 1.18 4.97 -8.14
C THR A 48 1.97 3.88 -8.85
N PHE A 49 1.67 2.62 -8.55
CA PHE A 49 2.39 1.44 -9.05
C PHE A 49 1.88 0.91 -10.40
N LYS A 50 0.77 1.44 -10.94
CA LYS A 50 0.22 1.04 -12.26
C LYS A 50 1.26 0.96 -13.40
N PRO A 51 2.23 1.90 -13.54
CA PRO A 51 3.26 1.80 -14.58
C PRO A 51 4.32 0.72 -14.36
N LEU A 52 4.34 0.07 -13.19
CA LEU A 52 5.29 -0.99 -12.85
C LEU A 52 4.61 -2.36 -12.81
N ASP A 53 3.50 -2.47 -12.07
CA ASP A 53 2.88 -3.76 -11.72
C ASP A 53 1.53 -4.01 -12.43
N GLY A 54 1.09 -3.07 -13.26
CA GLY A 54 -0.23 -3.13 -13.88
C GLY A 54 -1.36 -2.82 -12.90
N GLU A 55 -2.54 -3.41 -13.10
CA GLU A 55 -3.71 -3.11 -12.27
C GLU A 55 -3.78 -3.96 -10.99
N GLY A 56 -4.20 -3.34 -9.88
CA GLY A 56 -4.50 -4.06 -8.63
C GLY A 56 -3.27 -4.47 -7.82
N HIS A 57 -2.26 -3.60 -7.71
CA HIS A 57 -1.03 -3.84 -6.94
C HIS A 57 -1.32 -4.28 -5.49
N CYS A 58 -2.21 -3.58 -4.78
CA CYS A 58 -2.54 -3.92 -3.38
C CYS A 58 -3.19 -5.31 -3.27
N LYS A 59 -4.05 -5.66 -4.23
CA LYS A 59 -4.72 -6.97 -4.25
C LYS A 59 -3.71 -8.09 -4.51
N GLN A 60 -2.83 -7.91 -5.49
CA GLN A 60 -1.77 -8.88 -5.80
C GLN A 60 -0.84 -9.07 -4.59
N ALA A 61 -0.44 -7.99 -3.93
CA ALA A 61 0.37 -8.04 -2.72
C ALA A 61 -0.32 -8.84 -1.60
N TRP A 62 -1.61 -8.61 -1.39
CA TRP A 62 -2.38 -9.40 -0.43
C TRP A 62 -2.46 -10.88 -0.80
N GLU A 63 -2.72 -11.22 -2.07
CA GLU A 63 -2.80 -12.61 -2.53
C GLU A 63 -1.44 -13.34 -2.40
N ALA A 64 -0.33 -12.62 -2.54
CA ALA A 64 1.02 -13.14 -2.30
C ALA A 64 1.28 -13.46 -0.82
N ASP A 65 0.76 -12.62 0.09
CA ASP A 65 0.95 -12.73 1.54
C ASP A 65 -0.27 -13.37 2.25
N LYS A 66 -1.06 -14.20 1.56
CA LYS A 66 -2.37 -14.68 2.04
C LYS A 66 -2.37 -15.49 3.34
N TYR A 67 -1.21 -15.92 3.83
CA TYR A 67 -1.05 -16.69 5.06
C TYR A 67 -0.63 -15.84 6.26
N GLU A 68 -0.37 -14.55 6.06
CA GLU A 68 0.07 -13.63 7.11
C GLU A 68 -1.10 -13.05 7.92
N HIS A 69 -0.80 -12.58 9.14
CA HIS A 69 -1.79 -11.96 10.02
C HIS A 69 -1.98 -10.47 9.70
N PHE A 70 -3.17 -10.11 9.20
CA PHE A 70 -3.52 -8.73 8.85
C PHE A 70 -4.31 -8.04 9.97
N TYR A 71 -3.72 -7.01 10.57
CA TYR A 71 -4.35 -6.19 11.62
C TYR A 71 -5.09 -4.97 11.04
N ASP A 72 -6.23 -4.57 11.61
CA ASP A 72 -6.81 -3.24 11.35
C ASP A 72 -5.88 -2.17 11.96
N ALA A 73 -5.81 -1.00 11.32
CA ALA A 73 -4.94 0.10 11.74
C ALA A 73 -5.49 0.89 12.93
N GLY A 74 -6.80 0.89 13.19
CA GLY A 74 -7.36 1.64 14.32
C GLY A 74 -6.86 3.10 14.35
N TRP A 75 -6.12 3.49 15.40
CA TRP A 75 -5.51 4.81 15.55
C TRP A 75 -4.32 5.07 14.62
N SER A 76 -3.65 4.04 14.09
CA SER A 76 -2.51 4.18 13.17
C SER A 76 -2.92 4.50 11.73
N ARG A 77 -4.22 4.64 11.44
CA ARG A 77 -4.73 5.05 10.12
C ARG A 77 -4.18 6.40 9.67
N ILE A 78 -4.03 7.35 10.59
CA ILE A 78 -3.52 8.70 10.29
C ILE A 78 -2.04 8.66 9.87
N PRO A 79 -1.11 8.14 10.68
CA PRO A 79 0.30 8.06 10.27
C PRO A 79 0.49 7.19 9.02
N MET A 80 -0.28 6.11 8.87
CA MET A 80 -0.27 5.29 7.66
C MET A 80 -0.69 6.09 6.42
N ALA A 81 -1.74 6.90 6.53
CA ALA A 81 -2.17 7.75 5.42
C ALA A 81 -1.09 8.73 4.99
N VAL A 82 -0.40 9.34 5.95
CA VAL A 82 0.72 10.27 5.67
C VAL A 82 1.86 9.55 4.97
N ILE A 83 2.30 8.38 5.46
CA ILE A 83 3.37 7.59 4.83
C ILE A 83 3.01 7.19 3.41
N VAL A 84 1.79 6.67 3.21
CA VAL A 84 1.31 6.28 1.87
C VAL A 84 1.26 7.50 0.96
N LEU A 85 0.71 8.63 1.40
CA LEU A 85 0.60 9.81 0.57
C LEU A 85 1.99 10.34 0.16
N VAL A 86 2.89 10.55 1.13
CA VAL A 86 4.24 11.07 0.87
C VAL A 86 5.06 10.09 0.03
N GLY A 87 5.05 8.82 0.39
CA GLY A 87 5.76 7.77 -0.34
C GLY A 87 5.24 7.60 -1.76
N CYS A 88 3.92 7.59 -1.95
CA CYS A 88 3.30 7.46 -3.27
C CYS A 88 3.51 8.70 -4.14
N LEU A 89 3.52 9.90 -3.57
CA LEU A 89 3.86 11.12 -4.31
C LEU A 89 5.30 11.07 -4.83
N ALA A 90 6.26 10.71 -3.96
CA ALA A 90 7.67 10.60 -4.34
C ALA A 90 7.89 9.51 -5.40
N ILE A 91 7.39 8.30 -5.16
CA ILE A 91 7.55 7.16 -6.08
C ILE A 91 6.77 7.42 -7.38
N GLY A 92 5.55 7.96 -7.29
CA GLY A 92 4.72 8.27 -8.45
C GLY A 92 5.33 9.32 -9.35
N PHE A 93 5.97 10.35 -8.78
CA PHE A 93 6.77 11.32 -9.50
C PHE A 93 7.95 10.64 -10.20
N LEU A 94 8.75 9.84 -9.49
CA LEU A 94 9.88 9.13 -10.08
C LEU A 94 9.45 8.21 -11.23
N LEU A 95 8.41 7.40 -11.05
CA LEU A 95 7.91 6.47 -12.07
C LEU A 95 7.33 7.18 -13.30
N ARG A 96 6.81 8.41 -13.16
CA ARG A 96 6.20 9.14 -14.28
C ARG A 96 7.16 10.10 -14.96
N VAL A 97 8.17 10.60 -14.26
CA VAL A 97 9.14 11.57 -14.80
C VAL A 97 10.41 10.88 -15.30
N LEU A 98 10.89 9.84 -14.61
CA LEU A 98 12.14 9.15 -14.99
C LEU A 98 11.91 7.96 -15.92
N LYS A 99 10.76 7.29 -15.81
CA LYS A 99 10.45 6.09 -16.60
C LYS A 99 9.86 6.28 -18.02
N PRO A 100 9.42 7.46 -18.50
CA PRO A 100 9.00 7.59 -19.90
C PRO A 100 10.17 7.56 -20.91
N PHE A 101 11.41 7.38 -20.43
CA PHE A 101 12.64 7.44 -21.24
C PHE A 101 13.39 6.10 -21.36
N TYR A 102 12.79 4.97 -20.96
CA TYR A 102 13.32 3.61 -21.15
C TYR A 102 12.34 2.73 -21.91
#